data_AF-A0A7X7A241-F1
#
_entry.id   AF-A0A7X7A241-F1
#
_cell.length_a   1.000
_cell.length_b   1.000
_cell.length_c   1.000
_cell.angle_alpha   90.00
_cell.angle_beta   90.00
_cell.angle_gamma   90.00
#
_symmetry.space_group_name_H-M   'P 1'
#
loop_
_entity.id
_entity.type
_entity.pdbx_description
1 polymer ?
#
loop_
_entity_poly.entity_id
_entity_poly.type
_entity_poly.pdbx_seq_one_letter_code
_entity_poly.pdbx_strand_id
1 'polypeptide(L)'
;MKEVFNYLSKRTLFGFKLLLFYFVGLFLMPAYSNAEEPSVLPAGFSREEVNRGKRFFMGLLPVGREHQACVSCHNVVPLDTLNWNPSAMDIALKYAGKDVESLRSVILQPSGNLMEASHVDVKIDDEDIQLIKVYLDHMAANGLPAAKPSVNRLILFFLLGILITWALLDLIIFKKVKYKFIPLL
;
A
#
# COMPACT_ATOMS: atom_id res chain seq x y z
N MET A 1 52.11 -16.86 12.25
CA MET A 1 50.89 -16.17 12.73
C MET A 1 50.37 -15.09 11.76
N LYS A 2 51.21 -14.18 11.22
CA LYS A 2 50.80 -13.16 10.23
C LYS A 2 50.20 -13.73 8.93
N GLU A 3 50.78 -14.82 8.41
CA GLU A 3 50.31 -15.52 7.20
C GLU A 3 48.89 -16.09 7.34
N VAL A 4 48.60 -16.74 8.47
CA VAL A 4 47.29 -17.35 8.75
C VAL A 4 46.20 -16.28 8.88
N PHE A 5 46.53 -15.12 9.46
CA PHE A 5 45.62 -13.99 9.59
C PHE A 5 45.31 -13.32 8.24
N ASN A 6 46.32 -13.20 7.36
CA ASN A 6 46.13 -12.69 6.00
C ASN A 6 45.29 -13.64 5.13
N TYR A 7 45.46 -14.95 5.30
CA TYR A 7 44.67 -15.96 4.62
C TYR A 7 43.20 -15.95 5.06
N LEU A 8 42.93 -15.87 6.37
CA LEU A 8 41.58 -15.74 6.93
C LEU A 8 40.89 -14.44 6.48
N SER A 9 41.62 -13.33 6.46
CA SER A 9 41.13 -12.02 6.00
C SER A 9 40.77 -12.00 4.51
N LYS A 10 41.55 -12.67 3.66
CA LYS A 10 41.25 -12.80 2.23
C LYS A 10 40.04 -13.71 1.97
N ARG A 11 39.88 -14.78 2.75
CA ARG A 11 38.71 -15.68 2.67
C ARG A 11 37.41 -15.00 3.08
N THR A 12 37.41 -14.20 4.14
CA THR A 12 36.22 -13.45 4.58
C THR A 12 35.83 -12.35 3.58
N LEU A 13 36.81 -11.69 2.96
CA LEU A 13 36.56 -10.68 1.91
C LEU A 13 35.96 -11.30 0.64
N PHE A 14 36.40 -12.51 0.27
CA PHE A 14 35.85 -13.24 -0.88
C PHE A 14 34.41 -13.71 -0.63
N GLY A 15 34.14 -14.27 0.57
CA GLY A 15 32.78 -14.66 0.96
C GLY A 15 31.80 -13.47 0.99
N PHE A 16 32.26 -12.30 1.44
CA PHE A 16 31.45 -11.07 1.41
C PHE A 16 31.08 -10.66 -0.02
N LYS A 17 32.03 -10.68 -0.95
CA LYS A 17 31.77 -10.33 -2.36
C LYS A 17 30.78 -11.29 -3.02
N LEU A 18 30.87 -12.57 -2.71
CA LEU A 18 30.00 -13.62 -3.27
C LEU A 18 28.57 -13.49 -2.74
N LEU A 19 28.43 -13.19 -1.44
CA LEU A 19 27.14 -12.91 -0.81
C LEU A 19 26.51 -11.61 -1.34
N LEU A 20 27.31 -10.56 -1.54
CA LEU A 20 26.85 -9.31 -2.13
C LEU A 20 26.40 -9.50 -3.59
N PHE A 21 27.11 -10.33 -4.36
CA PHE A 21 26.73 -10.67 -5.73
C PHE A 21 25.41 -11.44 -5.79
N TYR A 22 25.21 -12.43 -4.89
CA TYR A 22 23.96 -13.18 -4.79
C TYR A 22 22.79 -12.28 -4.36
N PHE A 23 23.04 -11.37 -3.42
CA PHE A 23 22.04 -10.41 -2.97
C PHE A 23 21.62 -9.46 -4.10
N VAL A 24 22.56 -8.91 -4.87
CA VAL A 24 22.26 -8.06 -6.03
C VAL A 24 21.51 -8.85 -7.12
N GLY A 25 21.88 -10.11 -7.36
CA GLY A 25 21.18 -10.99 -8.32
C GLY A 25 19.71 -11.23 -7.95
N LEU A 26 19.40 -11.40 -6.66
CA LEU A 26 18.01 -11.54 -6.18
C LEU A 26 17.17 -10.27 -6.38
N PHE A 27 17.80 -9.09 -6.38
CA PHE A 27 17.12 -7.80 -6.58
C PHE A 27 16.84 -7.47 -8.05
N LEU A 28 17.55 -8.09 -8.99
CA LEU A 28 17.36 -7.87 -10.43
C LEU A 28 16.23 -8.73 -11.03
N MET A 29 15.71 -9.71 -10.30
CA MET A 29 14.56 -10.50 -10.76
C MET A 29 13.27 -9.69 -10.59
N PRO A 30 12.49 -9.47 -11.67
CA PRO A 30 11.20 -8.82 -11.55
C PRO A 30 10.26 -9.72 -10.74
N ALA A 31 9.63 -9.18 -9.70
CA ALA A 31 8.52 -9.84 -9.04
C ALA A 31 7.31 -9.81 -9.99
N TYR A 32 7.18 -10.83 -10.85
CA TYR A 32 6.01 -11.01 -11.70
C TYR A 32 4.82 -11.42 -10.82
N SER A 33 3.92 -10.47 -10.55
CA SER A 33 2.60 -10.76 -10.01
C SER A 33 1.62 -10.79 -11.18
N ASN A 34 1.41 -11.97 -11.76
CA ASN A 34 0.37 -12.20 -12.76
C ASN A 34 -0.88 -12.71 -12.04
N ALA A 35 -1.68 -11.78 -11.49
CA ALA A 35 -3.08 -12.06 -11.23
C ALA A 35 -3.86 -11.61 -12.48
N GLU A 36 -4.12 -12.56 -13.38
CA GLU A 36 -4.97 -12.32 -14.54
C GLU A 36 -6.42 -12.27 -14.06
N GLU A 37 -6.89 -11.08 -13.70
CA GLU A 37 -8.28 -10.86 -13.29
C GLU A 37 -9.21 -10.72 -14.50
N PRO A 38 -10.41 -11.33 -14.44
CA PRO A 38 -11.35 -11.38 -15.56
C PRO A 38 -11.74 -9.99 -16.08
N SER A 39 -11.90 -9.86 -17.39
CA SER A 39 -12.19 -8.59 -18.07
C SER A 39 -13.64 -8.10 -17.92
N VAL A 40 -14.55 -8.99 -17.52
CA VAL A 40 -15.98 -8.72 -17.31
C VAL A 40 -16.32 -9.16 -15.88
N LEU A 41 -16.78 -8.19 -15.09
CA LEU A 41 -17.08 -8.38 -13.67
C LEU A 41 -18.55 -8.77 -13.48
N PRO A 42 -18.95 -9.32 -12.31
CA PRO A 42 -20.28 -9.88 -12.08
C PRO A 42 -21.47 -8.93 -12.35
N ALA A 43 -21.22 -7.63 -12.41
CA ALA A 43 -22.22 -6.59 -12.67
C ALA A 43 -22.34 -6.15 -14.15
N GLY A 44 -21.64 -6.81 -15.08
CA GLY A 44 -21.70 -6.49 -16.52
C GLY A 44 -20.87 -5.27 -16.95
N PHE A 45 -20.18 -4.62 -16.01
CA PHE A 45 -19.27 -3.50 -16.30
C PHE A 45 -17.86 -3.98 -16.66
N SER A 46 -17.20 -3.19 -17.50
CA SER A 46 -15.81 -3.40 -17.89
C SER A 46 -14.85 -3.02 -16.76
N ARG A 47 -13.66 -3.62 -16.78
CA ARG A 47 -12.58 -3.26 -15.84
C ARG A 47 -12.17 -1.78 -15.94
N GLU A 48 -12.30 -1.17 -17.11
CA GLU A 48 -11.99 0.25 -17.29
C GLU A 48 -12.98 1.15 -16.54
N GLU A 49 -14.28 0.82 -16.57
CA GLU A 49 -15.29 1.56 -15.82
C GLU A 49 -15.06 1.46 -14.32
N VAL A 50 -14.73 0.27 -13.80
CA VAL A 50 -14.36 0.08 -12.39
C VAL A 50 -13.12 0.89 -12.02
N ASN A 51 -12.08 0.87 -12.87
CA ASN A 51 -10.86 1.62 -12.63
C ASN A 51 -11.12 3.13 -12.67
N ARG A 52 -11.96 3.60 -13.58
CA ARG A 52 -12.34 5.01 -13.68
C ARG A 52 -13.14 5.44 -12.44
N GLY A 53 -14.13 4.65 -12.02
CA GLY A 53 -14.86 4.86 -10.77
C GLY A 53 -13.96 4.89 -9.53
N LYS A 54 -13.01 3.96 -9.45
CA LYS A 54 -11.97 3.96 -8.41
C LYS A 54 -11.16 5.25 -8.42
N ARG A 55 -10.75 5.74 -9.60
CA ARG A 55 -9.96 6.97 -9.73
C ARG A 55 -10.76 8.20 -9.27
N PHE A 56 -12.05 8.26 -9.57
CA PHE A 56 -12.94 9.30 -9.02
C PHE A 56 -13.03 9.22 -7.50
N PHE A 57 -13.31 8.04 -6.95
CA PHE A 57 -13.39 7.84 -5.51
C PHE A 57 -12.10 8.25 -4.78
N MET A 58 -10.95 7.94 -5.38
CA MET A 58 -9.62 8.29 -4.88
C MET A 58 -9.23 9.76 -5.11
N GLY A 59 -10.07 10.55 -5.81
CA GLY A 59 -9.81 11.96 -6.11
C GLY A 59 -8.74 12.20 -7.19
N LEU A 60 -8.46 11.19 -8.01
CA LEU A 60 -7.55 11.30 -9.17
C LEU A 60 -8.27 11.87 -10.41
N LEU A 61 -9.60 11.88 -10.41
CA LEU A 61 -10.46 12.47 -11.42
C LEU A 61 -11.61 13.26 -10.76
N PRO A 62 -12.14 14.31 -11.42
CA PRO A 62 -11.53 14.97 -12.57
C PRO A 62 -10.27 15.74 -12.15
N VAL A 63 -9.39 16.04 -13.12
CA VAL A 63 -8.21 16.87 -12.85
C VAL A 63 -8.68 18.30 -12.54
N GLY A 64 -8.32 18.85 -11.38
CA GLY A 64 -8.74 20.19 -10.97
C GLY A 64 -10.07 20.26 -10.21
N ARG A 65 -10.54 19.14 -9.64
CA ARG A 65 -11.74 19.08 -8.80
C ARG A 65 -11.70 20.09 -7.63
N GLU A 66 -12.84 20.74 -7.39
CA GLU A 66 -13.00 21.77 -6.34
C GLU A 66 -13.44 21.20 -4.98
N HIS A 67 -13.82 19.92 -4.93
CA HIS A 67 -14.33 19.26 -3.72
C HIS A 67 -13.35 18.21 -3.18
N GLN A 68 -13.52 17.81 -1.91
CA GLN A 68 -12.74 16.73 -1.29
C GLN A 68 -13.03 15.36 -1.92
N ALA A 69 -12.10 14.41 -1.72
CA ALA A 69 -12.18 13.09 -2.35
C ALA A 69 -13.05 12.20 -1.50
N CYS A 70 -13.77 11.26 -2.09
CA CYS A 70 -14.54 10.30 -1.29
C CYS A 70 -13.60 9.58 -0.29
N VAL A 71 -12.39 9.22 -0.73
CA VAL A 71 -11.39 8.55 0.11
C VAL A 71 -10.87 9.39 1.29
N SER A 72 -11.04 10.72 1.30
CA SER A 72 -10.56 11.53 2.45
C SER A 72 -11.35 11.26 3.72
N CYS A 73 -12.62 10.86 3.58
CA CYS A 73 -13.48 10.48 4.70
C CYS A 73 -13.76 8.97 4.72
N HIS A 74 -13.92 8.35 3.54
CA HIS A 74 -14.33 6.96 3.37
C HIS A 74 -13.14 6.07 3.04
N ASN A 75 -12.49 5.57 4.08
CA ASN A 75 -11.31 4.74 3.95
C ASN A 75 -11.54 3.50 3.09
N VAL A 76 -10.60 3.22 2.19
CA VAL A 76 -10.57 2.06 1.28
C VAL A 76 -9.67 0.94 1.77
N VAL A 77 -9.08 1.10 2.95
CA VAL A 77 -8.26 0.12 3.64
C VAL A 77 -8.70 0.03 5.09
N PRO A 78 -8.50 -1.12 5.75
CA PRO A 78 -8.66 -1.21 7.19
C PRO A 78 -7.77 -0.19 7.89
N LEU A 79 -8.31 0.49 8.89
CA LEU A 79 -7.56 1.43 9.75
C LEU A 79 -7.46 0.89 11.17
N ASP A 80 -6.33 1.16 11.80
CA ASP A 80 -6.10 0.90 13.23
C ASP A 80 -6.46 2.11 14.11
N THR A 81 -7.10 3.12 13.51
CA THR A 81 -7.56 4.35 14.17
C THR A 81 -9.07 4.49 14.08
N LEU A 82 -9.68 5.14 15.06
CA LEU A 82 -11.12 5.41 15.05
C LEU A 82 -11.48 6.37 13.90
N ASN A 83 -12.32 5.93 12.98
CA ASN A 83 -12.96 6.76 11.95
C ASN A 83 -14.44 6.90 12.27
N TRP A 84 -14.92 8.14 12.37
CA TRP A 84 -16.35 8.42 12.59
C TRP A 84 -17.18 8.28 11.30
N ASN A 85 -16.53 8.22 10.14
CA ASN A 85 -17.18 8.04 8.85
C ASN A 85 -17.24 6.55 8.47
N PRO A 86 -18.28 6.10 7.76
CA PRO A 86 -18.32 4.75 7.23
C PRO A 86 -17.15 4.53 6.26
N SER A 87 -16.59 3.32 6.24
CA SER A 87 -15.58 2.96 5.24
C SER A 87 -16.21 2.90 3.84
N ALA A 88 -15.36 2.90 2.80
CA ALA A 88 -15.82 2.67 1.43
C ALA A 88 -16.53 1.31 1.29
N MET A 89 -16.08 0.30 2.04
CA MET A 89 -16.70 -1.02 2.07
C MET A 89 -18.09 -0.99 2.74
N ASP A 90 -18.24 -0.25 3.84
CA ASP A 90 -19.56 -0.13 4.50
C ASP A 90 -20.58 0.53 3.57
N ILE A 91 -20.15 1.53 2.79
CA ILE A 91 -20.98 2.15 1.75
C ILE A 91 -21.30 1.14 0.66
N ALA A 92 -20.28 0.44 0.14
CA ALA A 92 -20.45 -0.57 -0.89
C ALA A 92 -21.49 -1.63 -0.50
N LEU A 93 -21.42 -2.16 0.73
CA LEU A 93 -22.36 -3.13 1.25
C LEU A 93 -23.76 -2.54 1.47
N LYS A 94 -23.86 -1.30 2.00
CA LYS A 94 -25.15 -0.62 2.24
C LYS A 94 -25.93 -0.35 0.95
N TYR A 95 -25.23 -0.10 -0.15
CA TYR A 95 -25.81 0.23 -1.46
C TYR A 95 -25.71 -0.91 -2.48
N ALA A 96 -25.24 -2.10 -2.06
CA ALA A 96 -25.23 -3.29 -2.89
C ALA A 96 -26.67 -3.61 -3.35
N GLY A 97 -26.85 -3.76 -4.66
CA GLY A 97 -28.15 -4.03 -5.28
C GLY A 97 -29.14 -2.86 -5.29
N LYS A 98 -28.78 -1.70 -4.76
CA LYS A 98 -29.57 -0.46 -4.92
C LYS A 98 -29.26 0.22 -6.25
N ASP A 99 -30.20 1.03 -6.71
CA ASP A 99 -30.03 1.87 -7.90
C ASP A 99 -29.06 3.03 -7.66
N VAL A 100 -28.63 3.66 -8.75
CA VAL A 100 -27.73 4.82 -8.71
C VAL A 100 -28.39 6.03 -8.04
N GLU A 101 -29.71 6.18 -8.15
CA GLU A 101 -30.45 7.30 -7.57
C GLU A 101 -30.41 7.27 -6.03
N SER A 102 -30.47 6.07 -5.44
CA SER A 102 -30.25 5.89 -4.01
C SER A 102 -28.88 6.40 -3.54
N LEU A 103 -27.84 6.22 -4.36
CA LEU A 103 -26.50 6.72 -4.05
C LEU A 103 -26.41 8.24 -4.30
N ARG A 104 -26.97 8.71 -5.42
CA ARG A 104 -27.01 10.11 -5.81
C ARG A 104 -27.61 10.99 -4.72
N SER A 105 -28.79 10.63 -4.24
CA SER A 105 -29.50 11.37 -3.19
C SER A 105 -28.64 11.55 -1.94
N VAL A 106 -27.87 10.55 -1.53
CA VAL A 106 -27.02 10.68 -0.33
C VAL A 106 -25.73 11.45 -0.57
N ILE A 107 -25.26 11.53 -1.82
CA ILE A 107 -24.09 12.34 -2.18
C ILE A 107 -24.47 13.82 -2.33
N LEU A 108 -25.55 14.12 -3.06
CA LEU A 108 -25.92 15.48 -3.46
C LEU A 108 -26.98 16.12 -2.56
N GLN A 109 -27.78 15.31 -1.86
CA GLN A 109 -28.86 15.74 -0.97
C GLN A 109 -28.82 14.97 0.36
N PRO A 110 -27.67 14.93 1.04
CA PRO A 110 -27.57 14.20 2.29
C PRO A 110 -28.51 14.78 3.35
N SER A 111 -28.98 13.92 4.24
CA SER A 111 -29.75 14.33 5.40
C SER A 111 -28.86 14.48 6.64
N GLY A 112 -29.04 15.58 7.37
CA GLY A 112 -28.49 15.77 8.71
C GLY A 112 -27.28 16.69 8.74
N ASN A 113 -27.19 17.50 9.80
CA ASN A 113 -26.29 18.64 9.91
C ASN A 113 -24.82 18.34 9.55
N LEU A 114 -24.26 17.22 10.01
CA LEU A 114 -22.86 16.89 9.75
C LEU A 114 -22.63 16.42 8.30
N MET A 115 -23.59 15.68 7.72
CA MET A 115 -23.45 15.17 6.37
C MET A 115 -23.64 16.29 5.35
N GLU A 116 -24.64 17.16 5.57
CA GLU A 116 -24.86 18.37 4.77
C GLU A 116 -23.63 19.29 4.80
N ALA A 117 -23.05 19.54 5.98
CA ALA A 117 -21.82 20.33 6.08
C ALA A 117 -20.61 19.69 5.38
N SER A 118 -20.53 18.36 5.37
CA SER A 118 -19.41 17.64 4.73
C SER A 118 -19.54 17.54 3.21
N HIS A 119 -20.75 17.76 2.68
CA HIS A 119 -21.08 17.61 1.25
C HIS A 119 -21.50 18.93 0.57
N VAL A 120 -21.43 20.06 1.28
CA VAL A 120 -22.00 21.36 0.86
C VAL A 120 -21.58 21.82 -0.53
N ASP A 121 -20.33 21.55 -0.94
CA ASP A 121 -19.78 21.97 -2.23
C ASP A 121 -19.54 20.80 -3.20
N VAL A 122 -20.11 19.63 -2.91
CA VAL A 122 -19.94 18.45 -3.75
C VAL A 122 -20.81 18.60 -5.01
N LYS A 123 -20.16 18.93 -6.12
CA LYS A 123 -20.75 18.95 -7.46
C LYS A 123 -20.10 17.85 -8.29
N ILE A 124 -20.83 16.76 -8.49
CA ILE A 124 -20.38 15.60 -9.25
C ILE A 124 -21.46 15.31 -10.29
N ASP A 125 -21.05 15.12 -11.54
CA ASP A 125 -21.96 14.80 -12.63
C ASP A 125 -22.53 13.39 -12.49
N ASP A 126 -23.72 13.18 -13.06
CA ASP A 126 -24.46 11.92 -12.98
C ASP A 126 -23.66 10.73 -13.51
N GLU A 127 -22.88 10.95 -14.57
CA GLU A 127 -21.98 9.97 -15.18
C GLU A 127 -20.89 9.52 -14.20
N ASP A 128 -20.34 10.46 -13.43
CA ASP A 128 -19.28 10.19 -12.46
C ASP A 128 -19.84 9.48 -11.22
N ILE A 129 -21.06 9.84 -10.79
CA ILE A 129 -21.79 9.12 -9.73
C ILE A 129 -22.07 7.67 -10.16
N GLN A 130 -22.45 7.45 -11.43
CA GLN A 130 -22.62 6.11 -11.98
C GLN A 130 -21.32 5.31 -11.92
N LEU A 131 -20.18 5.91 -12.30
CA LEU A 131 -18.87 5.25 -12.22
C LEU A 131 -18.47 4.94 -10.77
N ILE A 132 -18.75 5.84 -9.83
CA ILE A 132 -18.57 5.58 -8.39
C ILE A 132 -19.43 4.39 -7.95
N LYS A 133 -20.69 4.32 -8.38
CA LYS A 133 -21.58 3.19 -8.08
C LYS A 133 -21.02 1.88 -8.62
N VAL A 134 -20.54 1.87 -9.86
CA VAL A 134 -19.88 0.70 -10.48
C VAL A 134 -18.68 0.21 -9.66
N TYR A 135 -17.85 1.15 -9.18
CA TYR A 135 -16.73 0.81 -8.30
C TYR A 135 -17.17 0.24 -6.95
N LEU A 136 -18.20 0.82 -6.33
CA LEU A 136 -18.74 0.33 -5.05
C LEU A 136 -19.38 -1.05 -5.19
N ASP A 137 -20.13 -1.31 -6.26
CA ASP A 137 -20.71 -2.64 -6.52
C ASP A 137 -19.62 -3.69 -6.76
N HIS A 138 -18.57 -3.32 -7.50
CA HIS A 138 -17.41 -4.18 -7.66
C HIS A 138 -16.74 -4.49 -6.31
N MET A 139 -16.60 -3.49 -5.44
CA MET A 139 -16.05 -3.67 -4.09
C MET A 139 -16.94 -4.57 -3.23
N ALA A 140 -18.26 -4.39 -3.27
CA ALA A 140 -19.20 -5.23 -2.53
C ALA A 140 -19.11 -6.71 -2.96
N ALA A 141 -18.92 -6.96 -4.26
CA ALA A 141 -18.81 -8.32 -4.80
C ALA A 141 -17.46 -9.00 -4.53
N ASN A 142 -16.35 -8.25 -4.59
CA ASN A 142 -14.99 -8.81 -4.57
C ASN A 142 -14.24 -8.59 -3.26
N GLY A 143 -14.78 -7.78 -2.36
CA GLY A 143 -14.10 -7.41 -1.12
C GLY A 143 -13.10 -6.26 -1.32
N LEU A 144 -12.38 -5.93 -0.25
CA LEU A 144 -11.31 -4.93 -0.30
C LEU A 144 -10.09 -5.49 -1.04
N PRO A 145 -9.40 -4.67 -1.85
CA PRO A 145 -8.16 -5.11 -2.46
C PRO A 145 -7.15 -5.48 -1.35
N ALA A 146 -6.51 -6.65 -1.49
CA ALA A 146 -5.53 -7.10 -0.52
C ALA A 146 -4.44 -6.04 -0.34
N ALA A 147 -4.14 -5.69 0.91
CA ALA A 147 -3.07 -4.77 1.24
C ALA A 147 -1.75 -5.35 0.74
N LYS A 148 -1.18 -4.75 -0.32
CA LYS A 148 0.12 -5.19 -0.84
C LYS A 148 1.18 -4.94 0.23
N PRO A 149 2.01 -5.94 0.59
CA PRO A 149 3.11 -5.71 1.51
C PRO A 149 4.03 -4.63 0.93
N SER A 150 4.48 -3.71 1.79
CA SER A 150 5.41 -2.68 1.35
C SER A 150 6.77 -3.31 1.07
N VAL A 151 7.01 -3.63 -0.20
CA VAL A 151 8.25 -4.24 -0.70
C VAL A 151 9.47 -3.45 -0.21
N ASN A 152 9.40 -2.11 -0.25
CA ASN A 152 10.47 -1.22 0.24
C ASN A 152 10.75 -1.40 1.74
N ARG A 153 9.72 -1.52 2.58
CA ARG A 153 9.90 -1.76 4.02
C ARG A 153 10.50 -3.14 4.28
N LEU A 154 10.07 -4.15 3.52
CA LEU A 154 10.59 -5.51 3.63
C LEU A 154 12.07 -5.58 3.23
N ILE A 155 12.44 -4.91 2.13
CA ILE A 155 13.83 -4.76 1.68
C ILE A 155 14.68 -4.10 2.77
N LEU A 156 14.22 -2.98 3.33
CA LEU A 156 14.94 -2.26 4.37
C LEU A 156 15.10 -3.09 5.64
N PHE A 157 14.06 -3.85 6.02
CA PHE A 157 14.10 -4.78 7.14
C PHE A 157 15.18 -5.86 6.94
N PHE A 158 15.23 -6.51 5.78
CA PHE A 158 16.25 -7.53 5.49
C PHE A 158 17.66 -6.94 5.42
N LEU A 159 17.83 -5.77 4.81
CA LEU A 159 19.12 -5.08 4.74
C LEU A 159 19.63 -4.74 6.15
N LEU A 160 18.79 -4.18 7.00
CA LEU A 160 19.14 -3.87 8.38
C LEU A 160 19.45 -5.15 9.18
N GLY A 161 18.66 -6.20 8.99
CA GLY A 161 18.89 -7.51 9.59
C GLY A 161 20.28 -8.06 9.25
N ILE A 162 20.67 -8.04 7.97
CA ILE A 162 21.99 -8.50 7.52
C ILE A 162 23.11 -7.67 8.16
N LEU A 163 22.97 -6.33 8.20
CA LEU A 163 23.98 -5.45 8.80
C LEU A 163 24.17 -5.74 10.30
N ILE A 164 23.08 -5.91 11.04
CA ILE A 164 23.13 -6.23 12.47
C ILE A 164 23.75 -7.62 12.69
N THR A 165 23.31 -8.64 11.95
CA THR A 165 23.89 -9.98 12.04
C THR A 165 25.38 -9.96 11.72
N TRP A 166 25.80 -9.19 10.72
CA TRP A 166 27.22 -9.03 10.39
C TRP A 166 28.00 -8.39 11.54
N ALA A 167 27.48 -7.30 12.10
CA ALA A 167 28.10 -6.61 13.23
C ALA A 167 28.24 -7.54 14.45
N LEU A 168 27.21 -8.35 14.73
CA LEU A 168 27.23 -9.34 15.82
C LEU A 168 28.25 -10.46 15.58
N LEU A 169 28.36 -10.96 14.35
CA LEU A 169 29.38 -11.97 14.01
C LEU A 169 30.80 -11.39 14.17
N ASP A 170 31.01 -10.13 13.79
CA ASP A 170 32.29 -9.44 14.01
C ASP A 170 32.63 -9.26 15.49
N LEU A 171 31.64 -8.90 16.29
CA LEU A 171 31.80 -8.74 17.74
C LEU A 171 32.07 -10.08 18.44
N ILE A 172 31.27 -11.11 18.15
CA ILE A 172 31.27 -12.39 18.89
C ILE A 172 32.38 -13.32 18.39
N ILE A 173 32.50 -13.49 17.07
CA ILE A 173 33.40 -14.49 16.47
C ILE A 173 34.74 -13.85 16.11
N PHE A 174 34.73 -12.79 15.31
CA PHE A 174 35.98 -12.24 14.78
C PHE A 174 36.75 -11.45 15.84
N LYS A 175 36.07 -10.97 16.91
CA LYS A 175 36.64 -10.24 18.07
C LYS A 175 37.70 -9.22 17.66
N LYS A 176 37.53 -8.61 16.48
CA LYS A 176 38.50 -7.70 15.86
C LYS A 176 38.36 -6.27 16.36
N VAL A 177 37.52 -6.06 17.37
CA VAL A 177 37.38 -4.78 18.04
C VAL A 177 38.65 -4.55 18.86
N LYS A 178 39.56 -3.74 18.32
CA LYS A 178 40.66 -3.19 19.12
C LYS A 178 40.03 -2.31 20.20
N TYR A 179 39.99 -2.78 21.44
CA TYR A 179 39.68 -1.96 22.60
C TYR A 179 40.60 -0.73 22.58
N LYS A 180 40.12 0.40 22.07
CA LYS A 180 40.75 1.70 22.30
C LYS A 180 40.11 2.24 23.57
N PHE A 181 40.98 2.45 24.56
CA PHE A 181 40.67 2.88 25.92
C PHE A 181 39.57 3.94 25.96
N ILE A 182 38.50 3.62 26.67
CA ILE A 182 37.59 4.64 27.21
C ILE A 182 38.45 5.45 28.18
N PRO A 183 38.59 6.77 28.00
CA PRO A 183 39.26 7.60 28.99
C PRO A 183 38.31 7.67 30.20
N LEU A 184 38.64 6.91 31.23
CA LEU A 184 38.10 7.13 32.57
C LEU A 184 38.65 8.48 33.05
N LEU A 185 37.77 9.46 33.17
CA LEU A 185 37.96 10.65 34.01
C LEU A 185 37.41 10.33 35.40
#